data_AF-A0A832UXJ2-F1
#
_entry.id   AF-A0A832UXJ2-F1
#
_cell.length_a   1.000
_cell.length_b   1.000
_cell.length_c   1.000
_cell.angle_alpha   90.00
_cell.angle_beta   90.00
_cell.angle_gamma   90.00
#
_symmetry.space_group_name_H-M   'P 1'
#
loop_
_entity.id
_entity.type
_entity.pdbx_description
1 polymer ?
#
loop_
_entity_poly.entity_id
_entity_poly.type
_entity_poly.pdbx_seq_one_letter_code
_entity_poly.pdbx_strand_id
1 'polypeptide(L)'
;MEFKKLVKCYESLEATTKKLEKRDIVAKFIKECPTELLSTVVTLLEGRIFPAWMETELGVAENIMFKALARVTGLNEHAIKNETKKAGDIGTAAESILKKKKQRTLTAKVLTVENVYKNLEKIPTLTGTGSTGQKISLIAELVSNATPEEGRYLVRLILEVMRIGVGEGIIRNALAVAYEIEPDLIDQAYSIRNDYGEVAQLIRSGGKRALEKVELEVGRPLKPMLAQKVETAQEGLDEMKGKAAFQYKYDGMRVQIHKSGNKILVFTRRLDNITKQFPELVESAKKFIKADKTIVEGEAVGISPHTRKPQPFQKLS
;
A
#
# COMPACT_ATOMS: atom_id res chain seq x y z
N MET A 1 -1.92 8.58 19.56
CA MET A 1 -1.44 9.90 19.07
C MET A 1 -2.59 10.66 18.42
N GLU A 2 -2.78 11.96 18.69
CA GLU A 2 -3.81 12.76 18.00
C GLU A 2 -3.59 12.77 16.47
N PHE A 3 -4.66 12.57 15.71
CA PHE A 3 -4.63 12.55 14.24
C PHE A 3 -4.18 13.91 13.67
N LYS A 4 -4.54 15.01 14.35
CA LYS A 4 -4.05 16.36 14.07
C LYS A 4 -2.53 16.47 13.95
N LYS A 5 -1.74 15.68 14.69
CA LYS A 5 -0.27 15.69 14.55
C LYS A 5 0.18 15.15 13.20
N LEU A 6 -0.45 14.06 12.74
CA LEU A 6 -0.20 13.47 11.43
C LEU A 6 -0.66 14.41 10.31
N VAL A 7 -1.80 15.09 10.49
CA VAL A 7 -2.29 16.11 9.56
C VAL A 7 -1.28 17.25 9.37
N LYS A 8 -0.71 17.79 10.46
CA LYS A 8 0.35 18.81 10.37
C LYS A 8 1.58 18.33 9.60
N CYS A 9 1.92 17.04 9.72
CA CYS A 9 2.98 16.44 8.92
C CYS A 9 2.61 16.46 7.43
N TYR A 10 1.39 16.06 7.06
CA TYR A 10 0.92 16.14 5.68
C TYR A 10 0.90 17.56 5.11
N GLU A 11 0.48 18.55 5.90
CA GLU A 11 0.53 19.96 5.49
C GLU A 11 1.95 20.42 5.19
N SER A 12 2.90 20.04 6.05
CA SER A 12 4.32 20.35 5.84
C SER A 12 4.87 19.68 4.57
N LEU A 13 4.42 18.46 4.26
CA LEU A 13 4.80 17.72 3.06
C LEU A 13 4.22 18.34 1.77
N GLU A 14 3.00 18.86 1.82
CA GLU A 14 2.37 19.56 0.69
C GLU A 14 2.95 20.96 0.46
N ALA A 15 3.43 21.61 1.51
CA ALA A 15 4.04 22.94 1.44
C ALA A 15 5.41 22.98 0.71
N THR A 16 6.02 21.82 0.43
CA THR A 16 7.30 21.74 -0.27
C THR A 16 7.24 20.79 -1.47
N THR A 17 8.00 21.10 -2.52
CA THR A 17 8.21 20.22 -3.68
C THR A 17 9.55 19.50 -3.62
N LYS A 18 10.43 19.86 -2.68
CA LYS A 18 11.81 19.35 -2.60
C LYS A 18 11.85 18.00 -1.91
N LYS A 19 12.38 16.98 -2.62
CA LYS A 19 12.47 15.60 -2.11
C LYS A 19 13.25 15.48 -0.80
N LEU A 20 14.34 16.23 -0.63
CA LEU A 20 15.16 16.21 0.59
C LEU A 20 14.41 16.80 1.80
N GLU A 21 13.68 17.91 1.62
CA GLU A 21 12.86 18.48 2.68
C GLU A 21 11.73 17.53 3.08
N LYS A 22 11.07 16.88 2.11
CA LYS A 22 10.06 15.84 2.41
C LYS A 22 10.64 14.69 3.21
N ARG A 23 11.81 14.17 2.80
CA ARG A 23 12.54 13.13 3.53
C ARG A 23 12.77 13.55 4.98
N ASP A 24 13.22 14.78 5.22
CA ASP A 24 13.56 15.26 6.56
C ASP A 24 12.32 15.47 7.44
N ILE A 25 11.21 15.94 6.86
CA ILE A 25 9.91 16.03 7.52
C ILE A 25 9.45 14.64 7.97
N VAL A 26 9.47 13.65 7.07
CA VAL A 26 9.09 12.26 7.38
C VAL A 26 10.03 11.67 8.43
N ALA A 27 11.35 11.86 8.30
CA ALA A 27 12.33 11.31 9.22
C ALA A 27 12.13 11.84 10.65
N LYS A 28 11.90 13.15 10.78
CA LYS A 28 11.57 13.79 12.06
C LYS A 28 10.29 13.21 12.65
N PHE A 29 9.22 13.11 11.85
CA PHE A 29 7.94 12.59 12.33
C PHE A 29 8.04 11.12 12.78
N ILE A 30 8.80 10.30 12.05
CA ILE A 30 9.08 8.90 12.41
C ILE A 30 9.81 8.81 13.76
N LYS A 31 10.81 9.66 14.01
CA LYS A 31 11.52 9.69 15.31
C LYS A 31 10.59 10.01 16.48
N GLU A 32 9.70 10.98 16.30
CA GLU A 32 8.76 11.43 17.33
C GLU A 32 7.55 10.50 17.51
N CYS A 33 7.33 9.58 16.57
CA CYS A 33 6.21 8.65 16.61
C CYS A 33 6.35 7.62 17.76
N PRO A 34 5.28 7.40 18.55
CA PRO A 34 5.23 6.29 19.51
C PRO A 34 5.47 4.94 18.82
N THR A 35 6.22 4.05 19.47
CA THR A 35 6.66 2.77 18.89
C THR A 35 5.48 1.87 18.52
N GLU A 36 4.43 1.86 19.33
CA GLU A 36 3.21 1.08 19.13
C GLU A 36 2.39 1.53 17.91
N LEU A 37 2.59 2.77 17.43
CA LEU A 37 1.92 3.32 16.25
C LEU A 37 2.82 3.36 15.03
N LEU A 38 4.12 3.11 15.19
CA LEU A 38 5.12 3.37 14.17
C LEU A 38 4.80 2.65 12.85
N SER A 39 4.39 1.38 12.92
CA SER A 39 4.03 0.63 11.72
C SER A 39 2.85 1.28 10.98
N THR A 40 1.73 1.48 11.69
CA THR A 40 0.53 2.15 11.15
C THR A 40 0.84 3.53 10.58
N VAL A 41 1.61 4.34 11.30
CA VAL A 41 1.95 5.71 10.88
C VAL A 41 2.77 5.70 9.60
N VAL A 42 3.74 4.81 9.46
CA VAL A 42 4.55 4.71 8.23
C VAL A 42 3.68 4.30 7.05
N THR A 43 2.77 3.33 7.22
CA THR A 43 1.80 2.98 6.17
C THR A 43 0.92 4.17 5.78
N LEU A 44 0.43 4.95 6.75
CA LEU A 44 -0.37 6.15 6.47
C LEU A 44 0.46 7.27 5.81
N LEU A 45 1.76 7.36 6.09
CA LEU A 45 2.67 8.30 5.41
C LEU A 45 2.94 7.91 3.95
N GLU A 46 2.83 6.62 3.61
CA GLU A 46 2.79 6.14 2.21
C GLU A 46 1.47 6.45 1.51
N GLY A 47 0.48 6.97 2.25
CA GLY A 47 -0.85 7.25 1.74
C GLY A 47 -1.71 6.01 1.55
N ARG A 48 -1.36 4.90 2.22
CA ARG A 48 -2.11 3.65 2.22
C ARG A 48 -2.77 3.42 3.58
N ILE A 49 -3.85 2.64 3.61
CA ILE A 49 -4.43 2.17 4.87
C ILE A 49 -3.80 0.84 5.29
N PHE A 50 -3.57 -0.03 4.31
CA PHE A 50 -3.01 -1.36 4.51
C PHE A 50 -1.65 -1.48 3.81
N PRO A 51 -0.67 -2.17 4.43
CA PRO A 51 0.54 -2.63 3.75
C PRO A 51 0.27 -3.28 2.38
N ALA A 52 1.19 -3.07 1.44
CA ALA A 52 1.04 -3.50 0.04
C ALA A 52 0.85 -5.01 -0.15
N TRP A 53 1.33 -5.84 0.78
CA TRP A 53 1.25 -7.29 0.70
C TRP A 53 -0.08 -7.86 1.20
N MET A 54 -0.90 -7.06 1.90
CA MET A 54 -2.23 -7.49 2.32
C MET A 54 -3.22 -7.34 1.16
N GLU A 55 -4.01 -8.38 0.90
CA GLU A 55 -5.10 -8.39 -0.10
C GLU A 55 -6.28 -7.47 0.26
N THR A 56 -6.20 -6.78 1.40
CA THR A 56 -7.33 -6.01 1.92
C THR A 56 -7.35 -4.63 1.30
N GLU A 57 -8.39 -4.35 0.53
CA GLU A 57 -8.70 -3.00 0.06
C GLU A 57 -9.84 -2.41 0.89
N LEU A 58 -9.80 -1.08 1.11
CA LEU A 58 -10.89 -0.39 1.81
C LEU A 58 -12.22 -0.50 1.06
N GLY A 59 -12.18 -0.55 -0.27
CA GLY A 59 -13.36 -0.71 -1.13
C GLY A 59 -14.35 0.46 -0.99
N VAL A 60 -13.83 1.69 -0.95
CA VAL A 60 -14.62 2.93 -0.86
C VAL A 60 -14.46 3.74 -2.14
N ALA A 61 -15.52 3.84 -2.93
CA ALA A 61 -15.56 4.69 -4.11
C ALA A 61 -15.99 6.13 -3.76
N GLU A 62 -15.72 7.10 -4.65
CA GLU A 62 -16.11 8.50 -4.46
C GLU A 62 -17.61 8.69 -4.17
N ASN A 63 -18.48 7.89 -4.79
CA ASN A 63 -19.92 7.95 -4.54
C ASN A 63 -20.30 7.63 -3.09
N ILE A 64 -19.58 6.73 -2.41
CA ILE A 64 -19.77 6.47 -0.97
C ILE A 64 -19.34 7.71 -0.17
N MET A 65 -18.24 8.34 -0.57
CA MET A 65 -17.74 9.54 0.09
C MET A 65 -18.68 10.75 -0.08
N PHE A 66 -19.24 10.97 -1.28
CA PHE A 66 -20.25 12.01 -1.50
C PHE A 66 -21.47 11.83 -0.59
N LYS A 67 -21.95 10.59 -0.44
CA LYS A 67 -23.06 10.26 0.46
C LYS A 67 -22.71 10.49 1.93
N ALA A 68 -21.50 10.13 2.35
CA ALA A 68 -21.02 10.37 3.71
C ALA A 68 -20.91 11.87 4.02
N LEU A 69 -20.32 12.66 3.11
CA LEU A 69 -20.23 14.12 3.25
C LEU A 69 -21.62 14.77 3.26
N ALA A 70 -22.56 14.33 2.41
CA ALA A 70 -23.93 14.80 2.41
C ALA A 70 -24.61 14.58 3.77
N ARG A 71 -24.45 13.38 4.33
CA ARG A 71 -24.98 13.04 5.66
C ARG A 71 -24.40 13.89 6.78
N VAL A 72 -23.11 14.22 6.73
CA VAL A 72 -22.44 15.04 7.77
C VAL A 72 -22.83 16.52 7.66
N THR A 73 -22.99 17.02 6.45
CA THR A 73 -23.04 18.47 6.18
C THR A 73 -24.44 18.99 5.90
N GLY A 74 -25.39 18.10 5.58
CA GLY A 74 -26.73 18.42 5.13
C GLY A 74 -26.81 18.95 3.70
N LEU A 75 -25.68 19.05 2.98
CA LEU A 75 -25.65 19.43 1.57
C LEU A 75 -26.12 18.27 0.70
N ASN A 76 -26.75 18.58 -0.44
CA ASN A 76 -27.04 17.57 -1.44
C ASN A 76 -25.76 17.14 -2.19
N GLU A 77 -25.75 15.92 -2.72
CA GLU A 77 -24.58 15.35 -3.42
C GLU A 77 -24.13 16.19 -4.62
N HIS A 78 -25.06 16.84 -5.33
CA HIS A 78 -24.74 17.67 -6.49
C HIS A 78 -23.89 18.89 -6.10
N ALA A 79 -24.21 19.55 -4.98
CA ALA A 79 -23.41 20.65 -4.45
C ALA A 79 -21.99 20.19 -4.07
N ILE A 80 -21.86 19.02 -3.44
CA ILE A 80 -20.56 18.45 -3.04
C ILE A 80 -19.72 18.08 -4.27
N LYS A 81 -20.34 17.47 -5.29
CA LYS A 81 -19.68 17.16 -6.58
C LYS A 81 -19.21 18.43 -7.28
N ASN A 82 -20.00 19.50 -7.24
CA ASN A 82 -19.61 20.79 -7.83
C ASN A 82 -18.45 21.44 -7.08
N GLU A 83 -18.44 21.40 -5.74
CA GLU A 83 -17.29 21.89 -4.96
C GLU A 83 -16.03 21.04 -5.24
N THR A 84 -16.18 19.72 -5.39
CA THR A 84 -15.09 18.80 -5.76
C THR A 84 -14.47 19.18 -7.10
N LYS A 85 -15.29 19.47 -8.12
CA LYS A 85 -14.81 19.94 -9.42
C LYS A 85 -14.06 21.26 -9.32
N LYS A 86 -14.56 22.21 -8.52
CA LYS A 86 -13.92 23.53 -8.31
C LYS A 86 -12.59 23.40 -7.55
N ALA A 87 -12.54 22.56 -6.54
CA ALA A 87 -11.38 22.37 -5.69
C ALA A 87 -10.30 21.46 -6.32
N GLY A 88 -10.66 20.66 -7.34
CA GLY A 88 -9.75 19.73 -8.04
C GLY A 88 -9.54 18.38 -7.33
N ASP A 89 -10.04 18.23 -6.10
CA ASP A 89 -10.18 16.95 -5.40
C ASP A 89 -11.21 17.04 -4.27
N ILE A 90 -11.73 15.86 -3.88
CA ILE A 90 -12.77 15.73 -2.87
C ILE A 90 -12.27 16.01 -1.44
N GLY A 91 -10.98 15.84 -1.16
CA GLY A 91 -10.40 16.21 0.14
C GLY A 91 -10.41 17.72 0.37
N THR A 92 -9.92 18.48 -0.60
CA THR A 92 -9.94 19.96 -0.53
C THR A 92 -11.38 20.50 -0.47
N ALA A 93 -12.30 19.89 -1.23
CA ALA A 93 -13.72 20.21 -1.13
C ALA A 93 -14.30 19.87 0.24
N ALA A 94 -13.94 18.72 0.83
CA ALA A 94 -14.40 18.33 2.16
C ALA A 94 -13.99 19.35 3.22
N GLU A 95 -12.75 19.84 3.21
CA GLU A 95 -12.32 20.91 4.11
C GLU A 95 -13.17 22.18 3.97
N SER A 96 -13.37 22.63 2.73
CA SER A 96 -14.14 23.84 2.42
C SER A 96 -15.60 23.72 2.87
N ILE A 97 -16.19 22.54 2.69
CA ILE A 97 -17.56 22.25 3.10
C ILE A 97 -17.67 22.15 4.64
N LEU A 98 -16.72 21.47 5.29
CA LEU A 98 -16.71 21.32 6.75
C LEU A 98 -16.52 22.66 7.46
N LYS A 99 -15.75 23.60 6.88
CA LYS A 99 -15.66 24.99 7.37
C LYS A 99 -17.00 25.72 7.38
N LYS A 100 -17.87 25.42 6.41
CA LYS A 100 -19.20 26.05 6.25
C LYS A 100 -20.30 25.35 7.06
N LYS A 101 -19.99 24.26 7.76
CA LYS A 101 -20.96 23.47 8.52
C LYS A 101 -21.55 24.31 9.66
N LYS A 102 -22.86 24.59 9.58
CA LYS A 102 -23.59 25.36 10.61
C LYS A 102 -23.87 24.53 11.87
N GLN A 103 -24.04 23.23 11.74
CA GLN A 103 -24.39 22.33 12.84
C GLN A 103 -23.12 21.77 13.49
N ARG A 104 -22.80 22.26 14.69
CA ARG A 104 -21.69 21.73 15.50
C ARG A 104 -22.14 20.44 16.20
N THR A 105 -21.28 19.42 16.16
CA THR A 105 -21.48 18.19 16.92
C THR A 105 -21.41 18.56 18.41
N LEU A 106 -22.44 18.21 19.20
CA LEU A 106 -22.54 18.58 20.64
C LEU A 106 -21.38 18.03 21.48
N THR A 107 -20.77 16.92 21.04
CA THR A 107 -19.61 16.28 21.65
C THR A 107 -18.67 15.78 20.55
N ALA A 108 -17.75 16.63 20.10
CA ALA A 108 -16.72 16.21 19.15
C ALA A 108 -15.66 15.38 19.91
N LYS A 109 -15.48 14.11 19.54
CA LYS A 109 -14.37 13.30 20.05
C LYS A 109 -13.11 13.65 19.27
N VAL A 110 -12.02 13.95 19.98
CA VAL A 110 -10.71 14.16 19.36
C VAL A 110 -10.31 12.90 18.60
N LEU A 111 -9.99 13.04 17.32
CA LEU A 111 -9.52 11.93 16.50
C LEU A 111 -8.07 11.57 16.88
N THR A 112 -7.83 10.28 17.07
CA THR A 112 -6.49 9.71 17.22
C THR A 112 -6.18 8.83 16.03
N VAL A 113 -4.89 8.64 15.71
CA VAL A 113 -4.44 7.74 14.64
C VAL A 113 -4.99 6.33 14.84
N GLU A 114 -4.99 5.85 16.08
CA GLU A 114 -5.52 4.57 16.50
C GLU A 114 -7.01 4.45 16.23
N ASN A 115 -7.78 5.48 16.58
CA ASN A 115 -9.23 5.51 16.36
C ASN A 115 -9.55 5.53 14.86
N VAL A 116 -8.83 6.35 14.09
CA VAL A 116 -8.97 6.41 12.63
C VAL A 116 -8.65 5.04 12.03
N TYR A 117 -7.46 4.50 12.28
CA TYR A 117 -7.03 3.21 11.73
C TYR A 117 -7.99 2.07 12.09
N LYS A 118 -8.35 1.92 13.37
CA LYS A 118 -9.27 0.85 13.83
C LYS A 118 -10.67 0.94 13.20
N ASN A 119 -11.14 2.13 12.83
CA ASN A 119 -12.42 2.23 12.14
C ASN A 119 -12.28 1.96 10.64
N LEU A 120 -11.19 2.41 10.01
CA LEU A 120 -10.92 2.09 8.61
C LEU A 120 -10.72 0.58 8.41
N GLU A 121 -10.06 -0.10 9.34
CA GLU A 121 -9.85 -1.55 9.34
C GLU A 121 -11.16 -2.36 9.36
N LYS A 122 -12.26 -1.79 9.88
CA LYS A 122 -13.59 -2.45 9.87
C LYS A 122 -14.29 -2.34 8.52
N ILE A 123 -13.95 -1.37 7.68
CA ILE A 123 -14.69 -1.12 6.43
C ILE A 123 -14.68 -2.34 5.48
N PRO A 124 -13.54 -3.02 5.24
CA PRO A 124 -13.50 -4.20 4.38
C PRO A 124 -14.35 -5.36 4.88
N THR A 125 -14.56 -5.49 6.20
CA THR A 125 -15.36 -6.57 6.79
C THR A 125 -16.87 -6.36 6.60
N LEU A 126 -17.30 -5.16 6.21
CA LEU A 126 -18.70 -4.84 5.90
C LEU A 126 -19.02 -5.32 4.48
N THR A 127 -19.57 -6.52 4.38
CA THR A 127 -19.96 -7.16 3.10
C THR A 127 -21.45 -7.56 3.10
N GLY A 128 -22.00 -7.84 1.92
CA GLY A 128 -23.39 -8.28 1.77
C GLY A 128 -24.41 -7.15 1.74
N THR A 129 -25.69 -7.52 1.81
CA THR A 129 -26.83 -6.58 1.71
C THR A 129 -26.78 -5.54 2.85
N GLY A 130 -26.88 -4.26 2.49
CA GLY A 130 -26.85 -3.15 3.47
C GLY A 130 -25.45 -2.66 3.87
N SER A 131 -24.39 -3.37 3.48
CA SER A 131 -22.99 -3.00 3.79
C SER A 131 -22.64 -1.58 3.34
N THR A 132 -23.08 -1.15 2.16
CA THR A 132 -22.86 0.22 1.66
C THR A 132 -23.38 1.28 2.64
N GLY A 133 -24.56 1.07 3.23
CA GLY A 133 -25.13 2.01 4.21
C GLY A 133 -24.33 2.04 5.52
N GLN A 134 -23.81 0.89 5.96
CA GLN A 134 -22.94 0.79 7.13
C GLN A 134 -21.59 1.51 6.88
N LYS A 135 -20.97 1.30 5.70
CA LYS A 135 -19.75 2.01 5.30
C LYS A 135 -19.95 3.52 5.30
N ILE A 136 -21.05 4.01 4.71
CA ILE A 136 -21.41 5.44 4.71
C ILE A 136 -21.55 5.96 6.15
N SER A 137 -22.20 5.20 7.03
CA SER A 137 -22.42 5.61 8.43
C SER A 137 -21.10 5.73 9.20
N LEU A 138 -20.22 4.76 9.06
CA LEU A 138 -18.91 4.74 9.74
C LEU A 138 -18.00 5.87 9.25
N ILE A 139 -17.95 6.11 7.93
CA ILE A 139 -17.19 7.22 7.35
C ILE A 139 -17.78 8.56 7.81
N ALA A 140 -19.10 8.70 7.80
CA ALA A 140 -19.77 9.92 8.26
C ALA A 140 -19.47 10.19 9.75
N GLU A 141 -19.41 9.16 10.59
CA GLU A 141 -19.01 9.30 12.00
C GLU A 141 -17.59 9.85 12.14
N LEU A 142 -16.61 9.27 11.44
CA LEU A 142 -15.22 9.75 11.46
C LEU A 142 -15.12 11.21 10.98
N VAL A 143 -15.73 11.52 9.84
CA VAL A 143 -15.71 12.87 9.25
C VAL A 143 -16.45 13.88 10.13
N SER A 144 -17.51 13.48 10.83
CA SER A 144 -18.25 14.37 11.74
C SER A 144 -17.47 14.82 12.97
N ASN A 145 -16.44 14.05 13.37
CA ASN A 145 -15.53 14.34 14.48
C ASN A 145 -14.25 15.05 14.03
N ALA A 146 -13.99 15.12 12.73
CA ALA A 146 -12.81 15.76 12.17
C ALA A 146 -12.95 17.30 12.18
N THR A 147 -11.85 17.98 12.50
CA THR A 147 -11.65 19.37 12.05
C THR A 147 -11.63 19.44 10.52
N PRO A 148 -11.85 20.61 9.89
CA PRO A 148 -11.82 20.71 8.43
C PRO A 148 -10.51 20.19 7.81
N GLU A 149 -9.37 20.50 8.41
CA GLU A 149 -8.05 20.07 7.95
C GLU A 149 -7.87 18.54 8.11
N GLU A 150 -8.34 17.97 9.23
CA GLU A 150 -8.41 16.52 9.39
C GLU A 150 -9.34 15.87 8.36
N GLY A 151 -10.47 16.51 8.05
CA GLY A 151 -11.41 16.07 7.02
C GLY A 151 -10.77 15.98 5.64
N ARG A 152 -9.92 16.95 5.27
CA ARG A 152 -9.16 16.91 4.00
C ARG A 152 -8.37 15.62 3.86
N TYR A 153 -7.50 15.35 4.83
CA TYR A 153 -6.59 14.21 4.75
C TYR A 153 -7.26 12.89 5.05
N LEU A 154 -8.26 12.85 5.93
CA LEU A 154 -9.06 11.66 6.17
C LEU A 154 -9.77 11.20 4.89
N VAL A 155 -10.39 12.13 4.16
CA VAL A 155 -11.05 11.81 2.88
C VAL A 155 -10.04 11.34 1.84
N ARG A 156 -8.87 11.99 1.74
CA ARG A 156 -7.80 11.58 0.81
C ARG A 156 -7.21 10.22 1.16
N LEU A 157 -7.05 9.90 2.45
CA LEU A 157 -6.59 8.60 2.93
C LEU A 157 -7.59 7.49 2.61
N ILE A 158 -8.89 7.72 2.88
CA ILE A 158 -9.96 6.75 2.61
C ILE A 158 -10.04 6.40 1.11
N LEU A 159 -9.76 7.37 0.24
CA LEU A 159 -9.77 7.19 -1.20
C LEU A 159 -8.38 6.83 -1.77
N GLU A 160 -7.35 6.76 -0.91
CA GLU A 160 -5.96 6.48 -1.28
C GLU A 160 -5.40 7.41 -2.39
N VAL A 161 -5.87 8.66 -2.41
CA VAL A 161 -5.46 9.71 -3.38
C VAL A 161 -4.60 10.78 -2.71
N MET A 162 -3.73 10.37 -1.80
CA MET A 162 -2.87 11.29 -1.05
C MET A 162 -1.91 12.05 -1.99
N ARG A 163 -1.99 13.38 -1.98
CA ARG A 163 -1.20 14.28 -2.85
C ARG A 163 0.02 14.88 -2.16
N ILE A 164 0.58 14.15 -1.20
CA ILE A 164 1.69 14.62 -0.34
C ILE A 164 3.07 14.39 -0.96
N GLY A 165 3.14 13.67 -2.09
CA GLY A 165 4.38 13.39 -2.82
C GLY A 165 5.38 12.59 -2.00
N VAL A 166 4.89 11.64 -1.19
CA VAL A 166 5.68 10.65 -0.45
C VAL A 166 5.42 9.29 -1.09
N GLY A 167 6.48 8.65 -1.56
CA GLY A 167 6.45 7.26 -2.06
C GLY A 167 7.56 6.43 -1.41
N GLU A 168 7.67 5.17 -1.81
CA GLU A 168 8.59 4.17 -1.22
C GLU A 168 10.01 4.75 -1.01
N GLY A 169 10.59 5.40 -2.02
CA GLY A 169 11.94 5.96 -1.91
C GLY A 169 12.10 7.11 -0.90
N ILE A 170 11.06 7.91 -0.64
CA ILE A 170 11.11 8.95 0.41
C ILE A 170 11.03 8.30 1.78
N ILE A 171 10.15 7.30 1.96
CA ILE A 171 10.05 6.57 3.23
C ILE A 171 11.36 5.85 3.55
N ARG A 172 11.93 5.11 2.59
CA ARG A 172 13.23 4.47 2.73
C ARG A 172 14.31 5.46 3.17
N ASN A 173 14.45 6.57 2.45
CA ASN A 173 15.48 7.57 2.77
C ASN A 173 15.20 8.27 4.11
N ALA A 174 13.94 8.43 4.49
CA ALA A 174 13.56 9.00 5.77
C ALA A 174 13.89 8.06 6.92
N LEU A 175 13.68 6.75 6.77
CA LEU A 175 14.13 5.73 7.71
C LEU A 175 15.66 5.71 7.83
N ALA A 176 16.36 5.79 6.69
CA ALA A 176 17.82 5.86 6.66
C ALA A 176 18.35 7.06 7.47
N VAL A 177 17.80 8.25 7.26
CA VAL A 177 18.16 9.46 8.02
C VAL A 177 17.69 9.40 9.47
N ALA A 178 16.50 8.84 9.72
CA ALA A 178 15.93 8.78 11.06
C ALA A 178 16.74 7.85 11.99
N TYR A 179 17.33 6.80 11.44
CA TYR A 179 17.99 5.79 12.26
C TYR A 179 19.47 5.61 11.93
N GLU A 180 20.01 6.45 11.05
CA GLU A 180 21.42 6.41 10.60
C GLU A 180 21.80 5.02 10.05
N ILE A 181 20.91 4.46 9.23
CA ILE A 181 21.06 3.16 8.57
C ILE A 181 21.19 3.36 7.07
N GLU A 182 22.03 2.53 6.45
CA GLU A 182 22.28 2.52 5.02
C GLU A 182 20.99 2.16 4.25
N PRO A 183 20.60 2.95 3.22
CA PRO A 183 19.38 2.70 2.44
C PRO A 183 19.29 1.29 1.86
N ASP A 184 20.42 0.71 1.45
CA ASP A 184 20.47 -0.62 0.83
C ASP A 184 20.04 -1.73 1.80
N LEU A 185 20.40 -1.61 3.08
CA LEU A 185 19.97 -2.58 4.10
C LEU A 185 18.46 -2.48 4.39
N ILE A 186 17.93 -1.25 4.35
CA ILE A 186 16.48 -1.02 4.45
C ILE A 186 15.76 -1.61 3.23
N ASP A 187 16.30 -1.42 2.02
CA ASP A 187 15.75 -1.99 0.79
C ASP A 187 15.80 -3.52 0.79
N GLN A 188 16.86 -4.13 1.33
CA GLN A 188 16.94 -5.58 1.50
C GLN A 188 15.83 -6.10 2.44
N ALA A 189 15.69 -5.50 3.63
CA ALA A 189 14.64 -5.87 4.56
C ALA A 189 13.24 -5.63 3.98
N TYR A 190 13.03 -4.50 3.31
CA TYR A 190 11.78 -4.19 2.63
C TYR A 190 11.50 -5.14 1.45
N SER A 191 12.50 -5.60 0.72
CA SER A 191 12.30 -6.56 -0.38
C SER A 191 11.76 -7.90 0.12
N ILE A 192 12.09 -8.27 1.36
CA ILE A 192 11.61 -9.49 2.02
C ILE A 192 10.26 -9.25 2.71
N ARG A 193 10.09 -8.12 3.40
CA ARG A 193 8.89 -7.84 4.20
C ARG A 193 7.77 -7.11 3.43
N ASN A 194 8.07 -6.36 2.39
CA ASN A 194 7.11 -5.57 1.62
C ASN A 194 6.27 -4.59 2.46
N ASP A 195 6.83 -4.15 3.58
CA ASP A 195 6.14 -3.34 4.58
C ASP A 195 7.14 -2.42 5.30
N TYR A 196 7.12 -1.13 4.96
CA TYR A 196 8.00 -0.17 5.62
C TYR A 196 7.58 0.09 7.07
N GLY A 197 6.32 -0.12 7.43
CA GLY A 197 5.86 0.01 8.81
C GLY A 197 6.49 -1.04 9.70
N GLU A 198 6.55 -2.28 9.23
CA GLU A 198 7.25 -3.34 9.93
C GLU A 198 8.77 -3.14 9.95
N VAL A 199 9.36 -2.74 8.82
CA VAL A 199 10.80 -2.42 8.75
C VAL A 199 11.15 -1.31 9.76
N ALA A 200 10.31 -0.28 9.88
CA ALA A 200 10.50 0.77 10.87
C ALA A 200 10.45 0.25 12.32
N GLN A 201 9.57 -0.70 12.63
CA GLN A 201 9.50 -1.34 13.96
C GLN A 201 10.73 -2.22 14.25
N LEU A 202 11.23 -2.96 13.26
CA LEU A 202 12.46 -3.74 13.38
C LEU A 202 13.65 -2.83 13.69
N ILE A 203 13.78 -1.72 12.96
CA ILE A 203 14.82 -0.72 13.22
C ILE A 203 14.67 -0.14 14.63
N ARG A 204 13.45 0.24 15.04
CA ARG A 204 13.21 0.83 16.36
C ARG A 204 13.55 -0.12 17.50
N SER A 205 13.32 -1.43 17.33
CA SER A 205 13.49 -2.43 18.39
C SER A 205 14.91 -3.00 18.47
N GLY A 206 15.63 -3.12 17.35
CA GLY A 206 16.95 -3.75 17.32
C GLY A 206 17.96 -3.16 16.33
N GLY A 207 17.64 -2.00 15.75
CA GLY A 207 18.53 -1.24 14.87
C GLY A 207 18.98 -2.02 13.63
N LYS A 208 20.20 -1.73 13.17
CA LYS A 208 20.83 -2.39 12.02
C LYS A 208 20.82 -3.92 12.12
N ARG A 209 21.15 -4.44 13.30
CA ARG A 209 21.23 -5.89 13.54
C ARG A 209 19.88 -6.61 13.43
N ALA A 210 18.76 -5.92 13.66
CA ALA A 210 17.44 -6.49 13.42
C ALA A 210 17.15 -6.64 11.92
N LEU A 211 17.59 -5.69 11.09
CA LEU A 211 17.42 -5.77 9.63
C LEU A 211 18.26 -6.89 9.01
N GLU A 212 19.50 -7.07 9.47
CA GLU A 212 20.40 -8.14 9.01
C GLU A 212 19.86 -9.56 9.31
N LYS A 213 18.93 -9.68 10.25
CA LYS A 213 18.28 -10.95 10.63
C LYS A 213 16.94 -11.17 9.95
N VAL A 214 16.53 -10.31 9.02
CA VAL A 214 15.28 -10.48 8.30
C VAL A 214 15.41 -11.68 7.36
N GLU A 215 14.54 -12.67 7.56
CA GLU A 215 14.51 -13.90 6.77
C GLU A 215 13.24 -14.00 5.93
N LEU A 216 13.33 -14.81 4.87
CA LEU A 216 12.20 -15.13 4.01
C LEU A 216 11.10 -15.87 4.79
N GLU A 217 9.86 -15.48 4.54
CA GLU A 217 8.69 -16.09 5.18
C GLU A 217 7.75 -16.67 4.12
N VAL A 218 7.53 -17.98 4.15
CA VAL A 218 6.59 -18.62 3.23
C VAL A 218 5.17 -18.10 3.49
N GLY A 219 4.53 -17.60 2.44
CA GLY A 219 3.23 -16.95 2.47
C GLY A 219 3.30 -15.43 2.46
N ARG A 220 4.50 -14.85 2.60
CA ARG A 220 4.74 -13.42 2.42
C ARG A 220 5.45 -13.19 1.09
N PRO A 221 4.83 -12.51 0.11
CA PRO A 221 5.49 -12.27 -1.16
C PRO A 221 6.77 -11.44 -0.97
N LEU A 222 7.75 -11.64 -1.84
CA LEU A 222 9.02 -10.90 -1.91
C LEU A 222 9.10 -10.06 -3.19
N LYS A 223 9.70 -8.86 -3.14
CA LYS A 223 9.90 -8.01 -4.32
C LYS A 223 10.71 -8.81 -5.36
N PRO A 224 10.23 -8.97 -6.60
CA PRO A 224 10.95 -9.74 -7.58
C PRO A 224 12.26 -9.05 -7.98
N MET A 225 13.34 -9.82 -8.10
CA MET A 225 14.59 -9.32 -8.68
C MET A 225 14.35 -8.87 -10.12
N LEU A 226 14.80 -7.67 -10.48
CA LEU A 226 14.68 -7.11 -11.83
C LEU A 226 15.96 -7.34 -12.64
N ALA A 227 15.81 -7.42 -13.96
CA ALA A 227 16.94 -7.52 -14.89
C ALA A 227 17.22 -6.16 -15.53
N GLN A 228 18.50 -5.85 -15.74
CA GLN A 228 18.93 -4.77 -16.61
C GLN A 228 18.91 -5.23 -18.07
N LYS A 229 18.63 -4.31 -18.98
CA LYS A 229 18.69 -4.58 -20.42
C LYS A 229 20.11 -4.33 -20.91
N VAL A 230 20.61 -5.24 -21.72
CA VAL A 230 21.81 -5.06 -22.55
C VAL A 230 21.40 -5.05 -24.02
N GLU A 231 22.20 -4.44 -24.88
CA GLU A 231 21.89 -4.36 -26.31
C GLU A 231 22.28 -5.65 -27.05
N THR A 232 23.29 -6.36 -26.56
CA THR A 232 23.73 -7.64 -27.17
C THR A 232 23.98 -8.74 -26.14
N ALA A 233 23.93 -9.99 -26.60
CA ALA A 233 24.26 -11.15 -25.76
C ALA A 233 25.74 -11.14 -25.32
N GLN A 234 26.65 -10.64 -26.16
CA GLN A 234 28.08 -10.54 -25.85
C GLN A 234 28.31 -9.52 -24.73
N GLU A 235 27.72 -8.33 -24.83
CA GLU A 235 27.77 -7.31 -23.77
C GLU A 235 27.29 -7.87 -22.43
N GLY A 236 26.14 -8.56 -22.43
CA GLY A 236 25.63 -9.20 -21.22
C GLY A 236 26.57 -10.28 -20.65
N LEU A 237 27.30 -11.01 -21.50
CA LEU A 237 28.27 -12.01 -21.07
C LEU A 237 29.55 -11.35 -20.51
N ASP A 238 29.99 -10.25 -21.11
CA ASP A 238 31.15 -9.49 -20.67
C ASP A 238 30.92 -8.85 -19.30
N GLU A 239 29.74 -8.25 -19.08
CA GLU A 239 29.29 -7.77 -17.76
C GLU A 239 29.29 -8.89 -16.69
N MET A 240 28.95 -10.11 -17.10
CA MET A 240 29.00 -11.32 -16.26
C MET A 240 30.41 -11.95 -16.17
N LYS A 241 31.45 -11.25 -16.64
CA LYS A 241 32.85 -11.70 -16.61
C LYS A 241 33.08 -13.03 -17.32
N GLY A 242 32.40 -13.22 -18.46
CA GLY A 242 32.59 -14.35 -19.37
C GLY A 242 31.85 -15.63 -18.99
N LYS A 243 31.05 -15.63 -17.91
CA LYS A 243 30.28 -16.83 -17.49
C LYS A 243 28.89 -16.48 -16.99
N ALA A 244 27.86 -16.94 -17.69
CA ALA A 244 26.46 -16.73 -17.33
C ALA A 244 25.61 -17.99 -17.56
N ALA A 245 24.51 -18.10 -16.82
CA ALA A 245 23.43 -19.02 -17.14
C ALA A 245 22.45 -18.31 -18.08
N PHE A 246 22.06 -18.97 -19.17
CA PHE A 246 21.06 -18.46 -20.11
C PHE A 246 19.73 -19.19 -19.93
N GLN A 247 18.64 -18.43 -19.92
CA GLN A 247 17.29 -18.94 -19.85
C GLN A 247 16.45 -18.27 -20.93
N TYR A 248 15.43 -18.98 -21.42
CA TYR A 248 14.47 -18.38 -22.33
C TYR A 248 13.69 -17.29 -21.60
N LYS A 249 13.58 -16.10 -22.20
CA LYS A 249 12.74 -15.02 -21.68
C LYS A 249 11.31 -15.20 -22.18
N TYR A 250 10.48 -15.84 -21.36
CA TYR A 250 9.07 -16.06 -21.67
C TYR A 250 8.27 -14.75 -21.76
N ASP A 251 7.25 -14.74 -22.61
CA ASP A 251 6.24 -13.69 -22.69
C ASP A 251 4.98 -14.17 -21.95
N GLY A 252 4.86 -13.81 -20.68
CA GLY A 252 3.79 -14.28 -19.83
C GLY A 252 3.59 -13.40 -18.60
N MET A 253 3.05 -14.02 -17.56
CA MET A 253 2.87 -13.39 -16.26
C MET A 253 3.87 -14.00 -15.28
N ARG A 254 4.84 -13.20 -14.81
CA ARG A 254 5.72 -13.61 -13.72
C ARG A 254 4.89 -13.89 -12.46
N VAL A 255 5.06 -15.09 -11.93
CA VAL A 255 4.39 -15.56 -10.73
C VAL A 255 5.39 -16.03 -9.69
N GLN A 256 5.04 -15.81 -8.43
CA GLN A 256 5.77 -16.29 -7.26
C GLN A 256 4.86 -17.24 -6.49
N ILE A 257 5.29 -18.49 -6.34
CA ILE A 257 4.52 -19.57 -5.73
C ILE A 257 5.12 -19.88 -4.36
N HIS A 258 4.33 -19.67 -3.31
CA HIS A 258 4.66 -20.06 -1.95
C HIS A 258 3.92 -21.35 -1.63
N LYS A 259 4.66 -22.39 -1.24
CA LYS A 259 4.12 -23.67 -0.82
C LYS A 259 4.46 -23.92 0.65
N SER A 260 3.44 -24.26 1.44
CA SER A 260 3.55 -24.77 2.81
C SER A 260 2.63 -25.97 2.99
N GLY A 261 3.15 -27.17 2.81
CA GLY A 261 2.38 -28.40 2.69
C GLY A 261 1.41 -28.32 1.52
N ASN A 262 0.11 -28.42 1.80
CA ASN A 262 -0.97 -28.31 0.80
C ASN A 262 -1.44 -26.86 0.57
N LYS A 263 -0.97 -25.90 1.36
CA LYS A 263 -1.31 -24.48 1.17
C LYS A 263 -0.41 -23.89 0.09
N ILE A 264 -1.02 -23.46 -1.00
CA ILE A 264 -0.35 -22.74 -2.09
C ILE A 264 -0.86 -21.31 -2.12
N LEU A 265 0.07 -20.36 -2.27
CA LEU A 265 -0.23 -18.97 -2.60
C LEU A 265 0.53 -18.61 -3.87
N VAL A 266 -0.14 -17.90 -4.78
CA VAL A 266 0.42 -17.46 -6.06
C VAL A 266 0.30 -15.94 -6.13
N PHE A 267 1.43 -15.25 -6.25
CA PHE A 267 1.51 -13.80 -6.32
C PHE A 267 2.02 -13.34 -7.68
N THR A 268 1.52 -12.21 -8.18
CA THR A 268 2.01 -11.58 -9.42
C THR A 268 3.32 -10.82 -9.18
N ARG A 269 3.91 -10.27 -10.25
CA ARG A 269 5.00 -9.29 -10.16
C ARG A 269 4.68 -8.08 -9.27
N ARG A 270 3.41 -7.68 -9.20
CA ARG A 270 2.94 -6.56 -8.36
C ARG A 270 2.56 -7.00 -6.94
N LEU A 271 2.78 -8.28 -6.64
CA LEU A 271 2.49 -8.95 -5.37
C LEU A 271 1.00 -9.17 -5.09
N ASP A 272 0.15 -9.02 -6.12
CA ASP A 272 -1.28 -9.33 -6.02
C ASP A 272 -1.45 -10.83 -5.85
N ASN A 273 -2.28 -11.25 -4.88
CA ASN A 273 -2.61 -12.66 -4.74
C ASN A 273 -3.64 -13.10 -5.77
N ILE A 274 -3.20 -13.96 -6.69
CA ILE A 274 -4.02 -14.52 -7.78
C ILE A 274 -4.34 -16.01 -7.58
N THR A 275 -4.11 -16.55 -6.39
CA THR A 275 -4.32 -17.97 -6.05
C THR A 275 -5.70 -18.48 -6.47
N LYS A 276 -6.74 -17.66 -6.27
CA LYS A 276 -8.13 -18.03 -6.62
C LYS A 276 -8.41 -17.95 -8.13
N GLN A 277 -7.65 -17.14 -8.86
CA GLN A 277 -7.86 -16.89 -10.28
C GLN A 277 -7.28 -18.01 -11.15
N PHE A 278 -6.21 -18.67 -10.68
CA PHE A 278 -5.49 -19.71 -11.41
C PHE A 278 -5.40 -21.03 -10.62
N PRO A 279 -6.53 -21.74 -10.40
CA PRO A 279 -6.54 -23.01 -9.67
C PRO A 279 -5.63 -24.09 -10.29
N GLU A 280 -5.42 -24.05 -11.61
CA GLU A 280 -4.53 -24.95 -12.33
C GLU A 280 -3.05 -24.77 -11.93
N LEU A 281 -2.61 -23.54 -11.60
CA LEU A 281 -1.27 -23.29 -11.08
C LEU A 281 -1.13 -23.86 -9.66
N VAL A 282 -2.19 -23.75 -8.85
CA VAL A 282 -2.24 -24.32 -7.50
C VAL A 282 -2.11 -25.84 -7.53
N GLU A 283 -2.90 -26.51 -8.36
CA GLU A 283 -2.86 -27.97 -8.48
C GLU A 283 -1.52 -28.47 -9.06
N SER A 284 -0.98 -27.76 -10.06
CA SER A 284 0.34 -28.07 -10.61
C SER A 284 1.45 -27.91 -9.56
N ALA A 285 1.41 -26.82 -8.79
CA ALA A 285 2.37 -26.57 -7.70
C ALA A 285 2.33 -27.67 -6.64
N LYS A 286 1.13 -28.09 -6.20
CA LYS A 286 0.97 -29.21 -5.24
C LYS A 286 1.58 -30.50 -5.77
N LYS A 287 1.31 -30.82 -7.04
CA LYS A 287 1.72 -32.09 -7.66
C LYS A 287 3.21 -32.17 -7.96
N PHE A 288 3.81 -31.08 -8.43
CA PHE A 288 5.16 -31.13 -9.03
C PHE A 288 6.25 -30.47 -8.17
N ILE A 289 5.92 -29.54 -7.27
CA ILE A 289 6.92 -28.99 -6.34
C ILE A 289 7.10 -29.99 -5.20
N LYS A 290 8.26 -30.65 -5.15
CA LYS A 290 8.55 -31.70 -4.16
C LYS A 290 8.80 -31.18 -2.74
N ALA A 291 9.37 -29.99 -2.60
CA ALA A 291 9.63 -29.40 -1.29
C ALA A 291 8.31 -29.06 -0.56
N ASP A 292 8.24 -29.32 0.74
CA ASP A 292 7.03 -29.05 1.54
C ASP A 292 6.90 -27.57 1.92
N LYS A 293 8.02 -26.89 2.16
CA LYS A 293 8.05 -25.47 2.49
C LYS A 293 9.04 -24.75 1.58
N THR A 294 8.54 -24.00 0.60
CA THR A 294 9.40 -23.32 -0.38
C THR A 294 8.72 -22.09 -0.99
N ILE A 295 9.55 -21.21 -1.54
CA ILE A 295 9.15 -20.14 -2.44
C ILE A 295 9.86 -20.40 -3.77
N VAL A 296 9.10 -20.42 -4.87
CA VAL A 296 9.66 -20.52 -6.22
C VAL A 296 9.05 -19.42 -7.08
N GLU A 297 9.74 -19.02 -8.14
CA GLU A 297 9.19 -18.11 -9.13
C GLU A 297 9.33 -18.68 -10.54
N GLY A 298 8.52 -18.17 -11.46
CA GLY A 298 8.56 -18.55 -12.86
C GLY A 298 7.60 -17.70 -13.68
N GLU A 299 7.43 -18.08 -14.95
CA GLU A 299 6.50 -17.42 -15.85
C GLU A 299 5.29 -18.31 -16.12
N ALA A 300 4.09 -17.82 -15.83
CA ALA A 300 2.85 -18.44 -16.29
C ALA A 300 2.59 -18.00 -17.74
N VAL A 301 2.54 -18.96 -18.66
CA VAL A 301 2.40 -18.72 -20.11
C VAL A 301 1.14 -19.40 -20.62
N GLY A 302 0.30 -18.64 -21.32
CA GLY A 302 -0.92 -19.16 -21.92
C GLY A 302 -0.58 -20.07 -23.08
N ILE A 303 -1.17 -21.26 -23.14
CA ILE A 303 -0.96 -22.21 -24.24
C ILE A 303 -2.26 -22.41 -25.01
N SER A 304 -2.21 -22.27 -26.34
CA SER A 304 -3.38 -22.54 -27.17
C SER A 304 -3.78 -24.02 -27.09
N PRO A 305 -5.05 -24.36 -26.83
CA PRO A 305 -5.49 -25.76 -26.82
C PRO A 305 -5.42 -26.39 -28.22
N HIS A 306 -5.56 -25.60 -29.29
CA HIS A 306 -5.55 -26.09 -30.67
C HIS A 306 -4.13 -26.26 -31.21
N THR A 307 -3.29 -25.23 -31.08
CA THR A 307 -1.96 -25.22 -31.70
C THR A 307 -0.85 -25.68 -30.75
N ARG A 308 -1.13 -25.79 -29.45
CA ARG A 308 -0.15 -26.05 -28.38
C ARG A 308 1.00 -25.04 -28.30
N LYS A 309 0.87 -23.89 -28.96
CA LYS A 309 1.87 -22.82 -28.96
C LYS A 309 1.61 -21.80 -27.84
N PRO A 310 2.67 -21.15 -27.31
CA PRO A 310 2.53 -19.98 -26.44
C PRO A 310 1.61 -18.91 -27.05
N GLN A 311 0.83 -18.28 -26.19
CA GLN A 311 -0.01 -17.14 -26.52
C GLN A 311 0.62 -15.86 -25.94
N PRO A 312 0.37 -14.70 -26.57
CA PRO A 312 0.81 -13.42 -26.03
C PRO A 312 0.26 -13.19 -24.62
N PHE A 313 1.05 -12.50 -23.78
CA PHE A 313 0.70 -12.26 -22.37
C PHE A 313 -0.69 -11.60 -22.20
N GLN A 314 -1.11 -10.75 -23.14
CA GLN A 314 -2.38 -10.01 -23.07
C GLN A 314 -3.61 -10.93 -23.07
N LYS A 315 -3.46 -12.22 -23.45
CA LYS A 315 -4.53 -13.20 -23.35
C LYS A 315 -4.69 -13.82 -21.96
N LEU A 316 -3.71 -13.60 -21.07
CA LEU A 316 -3.73 -14.05 -19.67
C LEU A 316 -4.22 -12.97 -18.68
N SER A 317 -4.09 -11.69 -19.04
CA SER A 317 -4.37 -10.54 -18.14
C SER A 317 -5.79 -10.02 -18.22
#